data_AF-A0A3N5U864-F1
#
_entry.id   AF-A0A3N5U864-F1
#
_cell.length_a   1.000
_cell.length_b   1.000
_cell.length_c   1.000
_cell.angle_alpha   90.00
_cell.angle_beta   90.00
_cell.angle_gamma   90.00
#
_symmetry.space_group_name_H-M   'P 1'
#
loop_
_entity.id
_entity.type
_entity.pdbx_description
1 polymer ?
#
loop_
_entity_poly.entity_id
_entity_poly.type
_entity_poly.pdbx_seq_one_letter_code
_entity_poly.pdbx_strand_id
1 'polypeptide(L)'
;GLGEDRFEAHDQIEDGQYTSYAVGLNLEYPLGNRSRQAEWLRRQWERRKATSILHNTADQVAVQVRERARRVQTSFDELKVQQEAVQAARAHLQTLEESEAIREKLTPEFLLVKLQAQDTYAQAQRGEIGAIVELNIALAELAQAAGTILDLRMVEASLSSVLQSLPDPEPPQENSEQRRISEPPWEMSPSF
;
A
#
# COMPACT_ATOMS: atom_id res chain seq x y z
N GLY A 1 0.82 93.10 -53.31
CA GLY A 1 1.39 93.31 -51.98
C GLY A 1 2.14 92.07 -51.59
N LEU A 2 3.42 92.25 -51.25
CA LEU A 2 4.36 91.44 -50.45
C LEU A 2 3.72 90.22 -49.75
N GLY A 3 4.26 89.00 -49.75
CA GLY A 3 5.68 88.62 -49.73
C GLY A 3 5.99 88.12 -48.31
N GLU A 4 5.93 86.80 -48.09
CA GLU A 4 6.43 86.12 -46.88
C GLU A 4 6.90 84.72 -47.27
N ASP A 5 8.16 84.70 -47.70
CA ASP A 5 9.21 83.74 -47.38
C ASP A 5 8.84 82.25 -47.19
N ARG A 6 9.07 81.52 -48.29
CA ARG A 6 9.82 80.26 -48.27
C ARG A 6 11.17 80.49 -47.58
N PHE A 7 11.72 79.43 -46.99
CA PHE A 7 13.08 79.26 -46.42
C PHE A 7 13.13 79.31 -44.90
N GLU A 8 12.93 78.15 -44.26
CA GLU A 8 13.93 77.58 -43.33
C GLU A 8 13.58 76.11 -43.08
N ALA A 9 14.18 75.23 -43.89
CA ALA A 9 14.53 73.90 -43.41
C ALA A 9 15.90 74.02 -42.75
N HIS A 10 16.10 73.28 -41.66
CA HIS A 10 17.32 73.19 -40.84
C HIS A 10 17.40 74.23 -39.72
N ASP A 11 16.86 73.88 -38.55
CA ASP A 11 17.72 73.34 -37.50
C ASP A 11 16.86 72.78 -36.37
N GLN A 12 17.45 71.90 -35.56
CA GLN A 12 16.88 71.41 -34.31
C GLN A 12 15.91 70.22 -34.40
N ILE A 13 16.25 69.25 -35.25
CA ILE A 13 16.24 67.84 -34.82
C ILE A 13 17.66 67.56 -34.33
N GLU A 14 18.06 68.23 -33.25
CA GLU A 14 19.34 67.97 -32.59
C GLU A 14 19.06 67.91 -31.10
N ASP A 15 19.18 66.67 -30.59
CA ASP A 15 19.30 66.31 -29.18
C ASP A 15 18.09 66.53 -28.27
N GLY A 16 16.99 65.91 -28.66
CA GLY A 16 16.02 65.39 -27.69
C GLY A 16 16.40 64.01 -27.17
N GLN A 17 17.67 63.76 -26.83
CA GLN A 17 18.03 62.56 -26.05
C GLN A 17 17.38 62.70 -24.68
N TYR A 18 16.14 62.25 -24.56
CA TYR A 18 15.49 62.04 -23.26
C TYR A 18 16.19 60.86 -22.57
N THR A 19 17.38 61.11 -22.05
CA THR A 19 18.03 60.21 -21.10
C THR A 19 17.29 60.37 -19.78
N SER A 20 16.25 59.56 -19.59
CA SER A 20 15.52 59.47 -18.33
C SER A 20 16.21 58.44 -17.43
N TYR A 21 16.94 58.92 -16.43
CA TYR A 21 17.40 58.07 -15.33
C TYR A 21 16.31 58.07 -14.25
N ALA A 22 15.50 57.02 -14.23
CA ALA A 22 14.53 56.79 -13.17
C ALA A 22 15.15 55.87 -12.10
N VAL A 23 15.31 56.40 -10.88
CA VAL A 23 15.60 55.59 -9.69
C VAL A 23 14.29 55.42 -8.94
N GLY A 24 13.75 54.20 -8.95
CA GLY A 24 12.56 53.83 -8.20
C GLY A 24 12.93 53.13 -6.90
N LEU A 25 12.43 53.61 -5.76
CA LEU A 25 12.44 52.88 -4.50
C LEU A 25 11.03 52.35 -4.24
N ASN A 26 10.85 51.04 -4.33
CA ASN A 26 9.60 50.37 -3.98
C ASN A 26 9.66 49.97 -2.50
N LEU A 27 8.81 50.57 -1.68
CA LEU A 27 8.70 50.26 -0.26
C LEU A 27 7.35 49.54 -0.01
N GLU A 28 7.39 48.22 0.06
CA GLU A 28 6.20 47.42 0.39
C GLU A 28 6.13 47.21 1.90
N TYR A 29 5.20 47.90 2.56
CA TYR A 29 4.91 47.71 3.99
C TYR A 29 3.59 46.95 4.13
N PRO A 30 3.61 45.63 4.42
CA PRO A 30 2.38 44.85 4.49
C PRO A 30 1.55 45.27 5.72
N LEU A 31 0.55 46.11 5.49
CA LEU A 31 -0.44 46.55 6.48
C LEU A 31 -1.46 45.44 6.74
N GLY A 32 -1.03 44.32 7.32
CA GLY A 32 -1.98 43.31 7.75
C GLY A 32 -1.38 41.94 8.00
N ASN A 33 -1.40 41.52 9.26
CA ASN A 33 -1.07 40.16 9.65
C ASN A 33 -2.20 39.14 9.35
N ARG A 34 -3.19 39.52 8.51
CA ARG A 34 -4.37 38.70 8.20
C ARG A 34 -4.01 37.41 7.48
N SER A 35 -2.99 37.43 6.63
CA SER A 35 -2.45 36.23 5.98
C SER A 35 -1.85 35.26 7.00
N ARG A 36 -0.99 35.73 7.92
CA ARG A 36 -0.41 34.87 8.98
C ARG A 36 -1.47 34.35 9.96
N GLN A 37 -2.50 35.15 10.26
CA GLN A 37 -3.64 34.71 11.08
C GLN A 37 -4.47 33.64 10.38
N ALA A 38 -4.74 33.80 9.08
CA ALA A 38 -5.43 32.80 8.27
C ALA A 38 -4.60 31.51 8.13
N GLU A 39 -3.28 31.62 7.95
CA GLU A 39 -2.36 30.49 7.95
C GLU A 39 -2.36 29.77 9.29
N TRP A 40 -2.26 30.49 10.41
CA TRP A 40 -2.33 29.89 11.75
C TRP A 40 -3.64 29.12 11.97
N LEU A 41 -4.78 29.72 11.61
CA LEU A 41 -6.08 29.08 11.71
C LEU A 41 -6.16 27.84 10.80
N ARG A 42 -5.66 27.94 9.57
CA ARG A 42 -5.56 26.80 8.64
C ARG A 42 -4.72 25.66 9.24
N ARG A 43 -3.55 25.95 9.80
CA ARG A 43 -2.69 24.94 10.47
C ARG A 43 -3.40 24.31 11.66
N GLN A 44 -4.18 25.08 12.42
CA GLN A 44 -4.98 24.55 13.53
C GLN A 44 -6.07 23.58 13.04
N TRP A 45 -6.76 23.91 11.94
CA TRP A 45 -7.74 23.02 11.31
C TRP A 45 -7.09 21.77 10.71
N GLU A 46 -5.96 21.91 10.02
CA GLU A 46 -5.18 20.78 9.49
C GLU A 46 -4.77 19.81 10.61
N ARG A 47 -4.32 20.33 11.76
CA ARG A 47 -4.02 19.51 12.94
C ARG A 47 -5.25 18.78 13.46
N ARG A 48 -6.38 19.47 13.63
CA ARG A 48 -7.63 18.84 14.09
C ARG A 48 -8.09 17.74 13.12
N LYS A 49 -8.02 18.01 11.81
CA LYS A 49 -8.34 17.04 10.76
C LYS A 49 -7.42 15.82 10.84
N ALA A 50 -6.11 16.01 11.01
CA ALA A 50 -5.16 14.91 11.16
C ALA A 50 -5.46 14.03 12.38
N THR A 51 -5.81 14.65 13.52
CA THR A 51 -6.23 13.91 14.72
C THR A 51 -7.53 13.12 14.48
N SER A 52 -8.53 13.71 13.83
CA SER A 52 -9.76 13.00 13.50
C SER A 52 -9.53 11.83 12.53
N ILE A 53 -8.65 12.00 11.53
CA ILE A 53 -8.26 10.92 10.62
C ILE A 53 -7.59 9.80 11.39
N LEU A 54 -6.65 10.12 12.29
CA LEU A 54 -5.96 9.13 13.11
C LEU A 54 -6.94 8.29 13.95
N HIS A 55 -7.89 8.94 14.64
CA HIS A 55 -8.90 8.22 15.41
C HIS A 55 -9.78 7.34 14.54
N ASN A 56 -10.27 7.85 13.40
CA ASN A 56 -11.08 7.06 12.47
C ASN A 56 -10.30 5.85 11.92
N THR A 57 -9.04 6.03 11.54
CA THR A 57 -8.18 4.92 11.09
C THR A 57 -7.95 3.90 12.20
N ALA A 58 -7.72 4.34 13.44
CA ALA A 58 -7.55 3.43 14.58
C ALA A 58 -8.83 2.61 14.84
N ASP A 59 -10.01 3.26 14.81
CA ASP A 59 -11.29 2.57 14.98
C ASP A 59 -11.54 1.57 13.85
N GLN A 60 -11.24 1.94 12.60
CA GLN A 60 -11.34 1.05 11.44
C GLN A 60 -10.44 -0.18 11.58
N VAL A 61 -9.18 -0.01 12.01
CA VAL A 61 -8.26 -1.12 12.26
C VAL A 61 -8.78 -2.00 13.39
N ALA A 62 -9.28 -1.41 14.48
CA ALA A 62 -9.83 -2.17 15.60
C ALA A 62 -11.04 -3.03 15.18
N VAL A 63 -11.93 -2.50 14.33
CA VAL A 63 -13.05 -3.26 13.77
C VAL A 63 -12.55 -4.38 12.86
N GLN A 64 -11.61 -4.10 11.96
CA GLN A 64 -11.03 -5.11 11.07
C GLN A 64 -10.39 -6.26 11.85
N VAL A 65 -9.58 -5.97 12.86
CA VAL A 65 -8.95 -7.00 13.71
C VAL A 65 -10.01 -7.86 14.42
N ARG A 66 -11.06 -7.23 14.98
CA ARG A 66 -12.16 -7.98 15.62
C ARG A 66 -12.91 -8.87 14.64
N GLU A 67 -13.14 -8.39 13.42
CA GLU A 67 -13.77 -9.16 12.36
C GLU A 67 -12.92 -10.37 11.95
N ARG A 68 -11.61 -10.17 11.74
CA ARG A 68 -10.69 -11.28 11.43
C ARG A 68 -10.58 -12.29 12.57
N ALA A 69 -10.55 -11.82 13.81
CA ALA A 69 -10.53 -12.70 14.98
C ALA A 69 -11.81 -13.56 15.07
N ARG A 70 -12.96 -12.95 14.76
CA ARG A 70 -14.23 -13.69 14.66
C ARG A 70 -14.20 -14.70 13.52
N ARG A 71 -13.66 -14.34 12.36
CA ARG A 71 -13.50 -15.28 11.23
C ARG A 71 -12.69 -16.51 11.63
N VAL A 72 -11.56 -16.33 12.32
CA VAL A 72 -10.76 -17.45 12.85
C VAL A 72 -11.59 -18.37 13.73
N GLN A 73 -12.38 -17.79 14.65
CA GLN A 73 -13.24 -18.58 15.53
C GLN A 73 -14.29 -19.37 14.74
N THR A 74 -14.96 -18.74 13.77
CA THR A 74 -15.92 -19.42 12.90
C THR A 74 -15.29 -20.53 12.08
N SER A 75 -14.12 -20.29 11.48
CA SER A 75 -13.39 -21.33 10.71
C SER A 75 -12.94 -22.50 11.59
N PHE A 76 -12.60 -22.23 12.86
CA PHE A 76 -12.26 -23.28 13.81
C PHE A 76 -13.48 -24.13 14.20
N ASP A 77 -14.63 -23.50 14.42
CA ASP A 77 -15.87 -24.22 14.69
C ASP A 77 -16.33 -25.02 13.46
N GLU A 78 -16.17 -24.48 12.25
CA GLU A 78 -16.41 -25.20 11.00
C GLU A 78 -15.51 -26.42 10.84
N LEU A 79 -14.21 -26.30 11.17
CA LEU A 79 -13.29 -27.43 11.17
C LEU A 79 -13.77 -28.57 12.08
N LYS A 80 -14.27 -28.25 13.29
CA LYS A 80 -14.82 -29.29 14.19
C LYS A 80 -16.03 -29.99 13.58
N VAL A 81 -16.95 -29.24 12.96
CA VAL A 81 -18.12 -29.82 12.29
C VAL A 81 -17.68 -30.75 11.16
N GLN A 82 -16.68 -30.37 10.36
CA GLN A 82 -16.15 -31.22 9.30
C GLN A 82 -15.45 -32.48 9.86
N GLN A 83 -14.72 -32.36 10.97
CA GLN A 83 -14.11 -33.51 11.65
C GLN A 83 -15.17 -34.52 12.14
N GLU A 84 -16.26 -34.02 12.74
CA GLU A 84 -17.39 -34.86 13.15
C GLU A 84 -18.05 -35.54 11.94
N ALA A 85 -18.22 -34.82 10.82
CA ALA A 85 -18.75 -35.38 9.58
C ALA A 85 -17.85 -36.51 9.01
N VAL A 86 -16.52 -36.32 9.03
CA VAL A 86 -15.54 -37.35 8.64
C VAL A 86 -15.64 -38.57 9.57
N GLN A 87 -15.74 -38.35 10.88
CA GLN A 87 -15.87 -39.43 11.85
C GLN A 87 -17.17 -40.23 11.63
N ALA A 88 -18.30 -39.54 11.41
CA ALA A 88 -19.58 -40.18 11.13
C ALA A 88 -19.54 -40.99 9.82
N ALA A 89 -19.00 -40.41 8.74
CA ALA A 89 -18.87 -41.11 7.46
C ALA A 89 -17.93 -42.32 7.56
N ARG A 90 -16.84 -42.22 8.32
CA ARG A 90 -15.93 -43.35 8.59
C ARG A 90 -16.65 -44.47 9.35
N ALA A 91 -17.37 -44.14 10.42
CA ALA A 91 -18.10 -45.11 11.21
C ALA A 91 -19.16 -45.85 10.38
N HIS A 92 -19.86 -45.12 9.50
CA HIS A 92 -20.82 -45.71 8.58
C HIS A 92 -20.18 -46.71 7.62
N LEU A 93 -19.03 -46.34 7.04
CA LEU A 93 -18.26 -47.21 6.16
C LEU A 93 -17.76 -48.47 6.90
N GLN A 94 -17.26 -48.31 8.13
CA GLN A 94 -16.82 -49.44 8.96
C GLN A 94 -17.98 -50.41 9.27
N THR A 95 -19.16 -49.88 9.58
CA THR A 95 -20.35 -50.72 9.83
C THR A 95 -20.71 -51.56 8.59
N LEU A 96 -20.56 -50.98 7.39
CA LEU A 96 -20.79 -51.72 6.14
C LEU A 96 -19.71 -52.80 5.93
N GLU A 97 -18.44 -52.50 6.18
CA GLU A 97 -17.34 -53.47 6.07
C GLU A 97 -17.47 -54.64 7.06
N GLU A 98 -17.91 -54.38 8.29
CA GLU A 98 -18.21 -55.42 9.27
C GLU A 98 -19.37 -56.31 8.81
N SER A 99 -20.42 -55.71 8.23
CA SER A 99 -21.57 -56.46 7.68
C SER A 99 -21.20 -57.32 6.47
N GLU A 100 -20.18 -56.91 5.70
CA GLU A 100 -19.63 -57.67 4.58
C GLU A 100 -18.93 -58.94 5.05
N ALA A 101 -18.14 -58.85 6.11
CA ALA A 101 -17.38 -59.99 6.65
C ALA A 101 -18.28 -61.15 7.12
N ILE A 102 -19.53 -60.86 7.48
CA ILE A 102 -20.50 -61.84 7.99
C ILE A 102 -21.39 -62.38 6.85
N ARG A 103 -21.37 -61.77 5.66
CA ARG A 103 -22.25 -62.12 4.53
C ARG A 103 -21.70 -63.30 3.72
N GLU A 104 -22.55 -64.28 3.46
CA GLU A 104 -22.22 -65.44 2.61
C GLU A 104 -22.13 -65.09 1.11
N LYS A 105 -22.85 -64.05 0.65
CA LYS A 105 -22.83 -63.60 -0.76
C LYS A 105 -22.85 -62.07 -0.85
N LEU A 106 -21.93 -61.54 -1.66
CA LEU A 106 -21.89 -60.14 -2.08
C LEU A 106 -22.91 -59.91 -3.22
N THR A 107 -23.87 -59.01 -3.02
CA THR A 107 -24.81 -58.61 -4.07
C THR A 107 -24.36 -57.30 -4.73
N PRO A 108 -24.67 -57.08 -6.02
CA PRO A 108 -24.34 -55.82 -6.71
C PRO A 108 -24.89 -54.57 -6.01
N GLU A 109 -26.07 -54.66 -5.40
CA GLU A 109 -26.70 -53.56 -4.66
C GLU A 109 -25.88 -53.18 -3.43
N PHE A 110 -25.31 -54.17 -2.74
CA PHE A 110 -24.45 -53.90 -1.58
C PHE A 110 -23.14 -53.22 -1.99
N LEU A 111 -22.53 -53.66 -3.09
CA LEU A 111 -21.32 -53.02 -3.62
C LEU A 111 -21.58 -51.55 -3.98
N LEU A 112 -22.76 -51.23 -4.53
CA LEU A 112 -23.17 -49.86 -4.80
C LEU A 112 -23.28 -49.03 -3.51
N VAL A 113 -23.93 -49.56 -2.47
CA VAL A 113 -24.04 -48.88 -1.17
C VAL A 113 -22.66 -48.64 -0.54
N LYS A 114 -21.76 -49.63 -0.59
CA LYS A 114 -20.38 -49.48 -0.11
C LYS A 114 -19.63 -48.40 -0.87
N LEU A 115 -19.75 -48.37 -2.19
CA LEU A 115 -19.12 -47.35 -3.03
C LEU A 115 -19.67 -45.95 -2.73
N GLN A 116 -20.98 -45.81 -2.49
CA GLN A 116 -21.57 -44.54 -2.05
C GLN A 116 -21.05 -44.10 -0.68
N ALA A 117 -20.87 -45.02 0.27
CA ALA A 117 -20.28 -44.71 1.58
C ALA A 117 -18.81 -44.30 1.46
N GLN A 118 -18.04 -44.94 0.59
CA GLN A 118 -16.66 -44.56 0.27
C GLN A 118 -16.59 -43.16 -0.34
N ASP A 119 -17.46 -42.83 -1.31
CA ASP A 119 -17.52 -41.50 -1.91
C ASP A 119 -17.93 -40.44 -0.87
N THR A 120 -18.92 -40.73 -0.03
CA THR A 120 -19.33 -39.83 1.06
C THR A 120 -18.18 -39.56 2.03
N TYR A 121 -17.42 -40.59 2.42
CA TYR A 121 -16.24 -40.43 3.28
C TYR A 121 -15.14 -39.60 2.59
N ALA A 122 -14.86 -39.84 1.32
CA ALA A 122 -13.90 -39.07 0.55
C ALA A 122 -14.32 -37.60 0.37
N GLN A 123 -15.63 -37.33 0.22
CA GLN A 123 -16.18 -35.98 0.20
C GLN A 123 -16.03 -35.28 1.55
N ALA A 124 -16.34 -35.96 2.65
CA ALA A 124 -16.16 -35.43 4.00
C ALA A 124 -14.69 -35.09 4.27
N GLN A 125 -13.75 -35.97 3.89
CA GLN A 125 -12.31 -35.69 4.05
C GLN A 125 -11.84 -34.48 3.24
N ARG A 126 -12.37 -34.30 2.01
CA ARG A 126 -12.10 -33.10 1.22
C ARG A 126 -12.63 -31.84 1.90
N GLY A 127 -13.81 -31.92 2.52
CA GLY A 127 -14.39 -30.86 3.33
C GLY A 127 -13.52 -30.49 4.53
N GLU A 128 -13.02 -31.49 5.27
CA GLU A 128 -12.09 -31.29 6.40
C GLU A 128 -10.80 -30.58 5.97
N ILE A 129 -10.16 -31.05 4.89
CA ILE A 129 -8.95 -30.42 4.36
C ILE A 129 -9.23 -28.97 3.96
N GLY A 130 -10.38 -28.72 3.30
CA GLY A 130 -10.83 -27.37 2.98
C GLY A 130 -10.95 -26.48 4.22
N ALA A 131 -11.57 -26.97 5.29
CA ALA A 131 -11.72 -26.23 6.54
C ALA A 131 -10.37 -25.95 7.24
N ILE A 132 -9.41 -26.88 7.18
CA ILE A 132 -8.04 -26.65 7.67
C ILE A 132 -7.38 -25.50 6.91
N VAL A 133 -7.48 -25.51 5.58
CA VAL A 133 -6.93 -24.45 4.73
C VAL A 133 -7.58 -23.11 5.06
N GLU A 134 -8.90 -23.06 5.19
CA GLU A 134 -9.65 -21.85 5.51
C GLU A 134 -9.26 -21.29 6.89
N LEU A 135 -9.09 -22.14 7.90
CA LEU A 135 -8.59 -21.73 9.22
C LEU A 135 -7.19 -21.10 9.13
N ASN A 136 -6.28 -21.69 8.35
CA ASN A 136 -4.94 -21.13 8.16
C ASN A 136 -4.97 -19.77 7.44
N ILE A 137 -5.83 -19.62 6.43
CA ILE A 137 -6.07 -18.34 5.77
C ILE A 137 -6.58 -17.30 6.77
N ALA A 138 -7.59 -17.65 7.57
CA ALA A 138 -8.16 -16.74 8.58
C ALA A 138 -7.10 -16.29 9.61
N LEU A 139 -6.21 -17.21 10.04
CA LEU A 139 -5.10 -16.88 10.93
C LEU A 139 -4.10 -15.91 10.29
N ALA A 140 -3.74 -16.13 9.02
CA ALA A 140 -2.85 -15.24 8.29
C ALA A 140 -3.47 -13.84 8.11
N GLU A 141 -4.76 -13.76 7.78
CA GLU A 141 -5.48 -12.49 7.65
C GLU A 141 -5.60 -11.73 8.98
N LEU A 142 -5.80 -12.44 10.10
CA LEU A 142 -5.80 -11.82 11.42
C LEU A 142 -4.44 -11.17 11.73
N ALA A 143 -3.34 -11.88 11.44
CA ALA A 143 -2.01 -11.35 11.64
C ALA A 143 -1.69 -10.17 10.72
N GLN A 144 -2.18 -10.20 9.48
CA GLN A 144 -2.13 -9.05 8.58
C GLN A 144 -2.84 -7.84 9.19
N ALA A 145 -4.08 -8.01 9.65
CA ALA A 145 -4.88 -6.92 10.22
C ALA A 145 -4.28 -6.38 11.54
N ALA A 146 -3.65 -7.25 12.34
CA ALA A 146 -2.98 -6.87 13.57
C ALA A 146 -1.60 -6.21 13.34
N GLY A 147 -1.07 -6.26 12.11
CA GLY A 147 0.28 -5.77 11.80
C GLY A 147 1.40 -6.68 12.31
N THR A 148 1.09 -7.90 12.75
CA THR A 148 2.04 -8.89 13.28
C THR A 148 2.36 -9.98 12.27
N ILE A 149 2.14 -9.71 10.97
CA ILE A 149 2.28 -10.72 9.91
C ILE A 149 3.68 -11.34 9.86
N LEU A 150 4.70 -10.60 10.29
CA LEU A 150 6.08 -11.04 10.35
C LEU A 150 6.36 -12.05 11.48
N ASP A 151 5.58 -12.03 12.56
CA ASP A 151 5.72 -12.95 13.69
C ASP A 151 5.10 -14.33 13.40
N LEU A 152 4.36 -14.46 12.30
CA LEU A 152 3.76 -15.73 11.89
C LEU A 152 4.82 -16.53 11.12
N ARG A 153 5.35 -17.59 11.77
CA ARG A 153 6.39 -18.50 11.24
C ARG A 153 6.17 -18.97 9.79
N MET A 154 4.93 -19.01 9.30
CA MET A 154 4.61 -19.38 7.91
C MET A 154 4.89 -18.27 6.88
N VAL A 155 4.84 -17.01 7.28
CA VAL A 155 5.12 -15.85 6.41
C VAL A 155 6.61 -15.53 6.38
N GLU A 156 7.35 -15.81 7.46
CA GLU A 156 8.82 -15.72 7.46
C GLU A 156 9.46 -16.66 6.40
N ALA A 157 8.90 -17.87 6.25
CA ALA A 157 9.35 -18.83 5.24
C ALA A 157 9.07 -18.36 3.80
N SER A 158 7.95 -17.66 3.55
CA SER A 158 7.65 -17.15 2.21
C SER A 158 8.41 -15.85 1.90
N LEU A 159 8.56 -14.95 2.87
CA LEU A 159 9.34 -13.72 2.72
C LEU A 159 10.83 -13.97 2.52
N SER A 160 11.41 -14.97 3.20
CA SER A 160 12.81 -15.36 2.96
C SER A 160 13.03 -15.83 1.52
N SER A 161 12.12 -16.63 0.95
CA SER A 161 12.19 -17.04 -0.45
C SER A 161 12.09 -15.86 -1.43
N VAL A 162 11.24 -14.86 -1.12
CA VAL A 162 11.07 -13.67 -1.96
C VAL A 162 12.30 -12.77 -1.87
N LEU A 163 12.82 -12.52 -0.67
CA LEU A 163 14.06 -11.75 -0.48
C LEU A 163 15.26 -12.40 -1.18
N GLN A 164 15.31 -13.73 -1.24
CA GLN A 164 16.37 -14.46 -1.93
C GLN A 164 16.21 -14.46 -3.47
N SER A 165 15.02 -14.13 -3.96
CA SER A 165 14.72 -13.95 -5.40
C SER A 165 14.88 -12.51 -5.89
N LEU A 166 15.06 -11.55 -4.98
CA LEU A 166 15.35 -10.17 -5.36
C LEU A 166 16.79 -10.12 -5.87
N PRO A 167 17.04 -9.57 -7.08
CA PRO A 167 18.41 -9.26 -7.49
C PRO A 167 18.99 -8.24 -6.50
N ASP A 168 20.24 -8.44 -6.10
CA ASP A 168 20.95 -7.52 -5.20
C ASP A 168 20.76 -6.07 -5.67
N PRO A 169 20.53 -5.11 -4.74
CA PRO A 169 20.42 -3.72 -5.12
C PRO A 169 21.73 -3.30 -5.79
N GLU A 170 21.64 -2.92 -7.06
CA GLU A 170 22.78 -2.36 -7.77
C GLU A 170 23.34 -1.19 -6.96
N PRO A 171 24.67 -1.14 -6.71
CA PRO A 171 25.26 -0.05 -5.98
C PRO A 171 24.93 1.27 -6.69
N PRO A 172 24.64 2.34 -5.92
CA PRO A 172 24.26 3.62 -6.50
C PRO A 172 25.33 4.08 -7.48
N GLN A 173 24.93 4.34 -8.73
CA GLN A 173 25.82 4.89 -9.73
C GLN A 173 26.19 6.32 -9.32
N GLU A 174 27.38 6.48 -8.74
CA GLU A 174 27.96 7.77 -8.41
C GLU A 174 28.17 8.54 -9.72
N ASN A 175 27.31 9.54 -9.94
CA ASN A 175 27.29 10.31 -11.17
C ASN A 175 28.58 11.15 -11.29
N SER A 176 29.56 10.58 -12.01
CA SER A 176 30.89 11.15 -12.23
C SER A 176 30.90 12.53 -12.94
N GLU A 177 29.75 12.99 -13.43
CA GLU A 177 29.60 14.30 -14.06
C GLU A 177 29.60 15.47 -13.05
N GLN A 178 29.27 15.23 -11.77
CA GLN A 178 29.18 16.30 -10.77
C GLN A 178 30.55 16.75 -10.21
N ARG A 179 31.64 16.01 -10.47
CA ARG A 179 32.99 16.39 -10.03
C ARG A 179 33.69 17.40 -10.93
N ARG A 180 33.13 17.77 -12.11
CA ARG A 180 33.81 18.69 -13.04
C ARG A 180 33.45 20.19 -12.89
N ILE A 181 32.55 20.56 -11.96
CA ILE A 181 32.01 21.94 -11.90
C ILE A 181 32.44 22.72 -10.64
N SER A 182 33.37 22.19 -9.82
CA SER A 182 33.79 22.88 -8.57
C SER A 182 35.30 23.14 -8.45
N GLU A 183 35.94 23.62 -9.51
CA GLU A 183 37.23 24.31 -9.38
C GLU A 183 37.01 25.83 -9.54
N PRO A 184 37.22 26.64 -8.49
CA PRO A 184 37.14 28.10 -8.61
C PRO A 184 38.38 28.66 -9.33
N PRO A 185 38.23 29.63 -10.25
CA PRO A 185 39.33 30.13 -11.07
C PRO A 185 39.95 31.39 -10.42
N TRP A 186 41.01 31.24 -9.62
CA TRP A 186 42.05 32.27 -9.46
C TRP A 186 43.20 31.81 -8.53
N GLU A 187 44.38 31.57 -9.09
CA GLU A 187 45.64 31.81 -8.41
C GLU A 187 46.45 32.75 -9.30
N MET A 188 46.35 34.06 -9.03
CA MET A 188 47.31 35.03 -9.53
C MET A 188 48.50 35.05 -8.58
N SER A 189 49.64 34.53 -9.05
CA SER A 189 50.95 34.79 -8.48
C SER A 189 51.33 36.26 -8.65
N PRO A 190 51.95 36.91 -7.64
CA PRO A 190 52.83 38.03 -7.89
C PRO A 190 54.28 37.59 -7.69
N SER A 191 55.04 37.68 -8.78
CA SER A 191 56.48 37.81 -8.79
C SER A 191 56.88 39.17 -8.19
N PHE A 192 57.68 39.17 -7.12
CA PHE A 192 58.78 40.11 -6.86
C PHE A 192 59.72 39.51 -5.80
#